data_AF-A0A0G0CHV0-F1
#
_entry.id   AF-A0A0G0CHV0-F1
#
_cell.length_a   1.000
_cell.length_b   1.000
_cell.length_c   1.000
_cell.angle_alpha   90.00
_cell.angle_beta   90.00
_cell.angle_gamma   90.00
#
_symmetry.space_group_name_H-M   'P 1'
#
loop_
_entity.id
_entity.type
_entity.pdbx_description
1 polymer ?
#
loop_
_entity_poly.entity_id
_entity_poly.type
_entity_poly.pdbx_seq_one_letter_code
_entity_poly.pdbx_strand_id
1 'polypeptide(L)'
;MINNIRNFGIIAHIDHGKSTLADRMLELTGTIEKRKMHAQMLDSMELERERGITIKMQPVRMMYHPQALNPKSEIRNFEFDASDLEFANSGYILNLIDTPGHIDFSYEVSRALRAVEGVVLLVDATQGVEAQTLSVLAMAIEQKLVVIPALSKIDSPLARVSEIKAEIVSLLGCKEEEIIETSGKTGEGVETLLMEIIKKIPSPAFFPTSSFGV
;
A
#
# COMPACT_ATOMS: atom_id res chain seq x y z
N MET A 1 21.86 3.59 -5.04
CA MET A 1 20.61 4.08 -5.66
C MET A 1 19.45 3.09 -5.57
N ILE A 2 19.64 1.76 -5.56
CA ILE A 2 18.53 0.79 -5.46
C ILE A 2 17.94 0.66 -4.05
N ASN A 3 18.76 0.87 -3.01
CA ASN A 3 18.35 0.69 -1.62
C ASN A 3 17.16 1.57 -1.17
N ASN A 4 16.84 2.63 -1.91
CA ASN A 4 15.76 3.58 -1.59
C ASN A 4 14.47 3.28 -2.34
N ILE A 5 14.45 2.23 -3.17
CA ILE A 5 13.28 1.85 -3.93
C ILE A 5 12.45 0.86 -3.10
N ARG A 6 11.13 1.04 -3.11
CA ARG A 6 10.16 0.07 -2.57
C ARG A 6 9.14 -0.21 -3.65
N ASN A 7 9.04 -1.46 -4.10
CA ASN A 7 7.95 -1.86 -4.98
C ASN A 7 6.93 -2.62 -4.15
N PHE A 8 5.68 -2.17 -4.20
CA PHE A 8 4.61 -2.78 -3.42
C PHE A 8 3.26 -2.73 -4.15
N GLY A 9 2.38 -3.67 -3.80
CA GLY A 9 0.99 -3.68 -4.24
C GLY A 9 0.02 -3.41 -3.09
N ILE A 10 -1.24 -3.12 -3.40
CA ILE A 10 -2.33 -3.11 -2.41
C ILE A 10 -3.27 -4.27 -2.73
N ILE A 11 -3.46 -5.17 -1.77
CA ILE A 11 -4.42 -6.27 -1.82
C ILE A 11 -5.64 -5.85 -1.00
N ALA A 12 -6.82 -5.86 -1.61
CA ALA A 12 -8.06 -5.54 -0.94
C ALA A 12 -9.22 -6.23 -1.64
N HIS A 13 -10.30 -6.50 -0.92
CA HIS A 13 -11.58 -6.84 -1.56
C HIS A 13 -12.18 -5.59 -2.23
N ILE A 14 -13.20 -5.82 -3.06
CA ILE A 14 -13.96 -4.77 -3.74
C ILE A 14 -14.48 -3.77 -2.70
N ASP A 15 -14.41 -2.49 -3.04
CA ASP A 15 -14.87 -1.38 -2.20
C ASP A 15 -14.20 -1.24 -0.82
N HIS A 16 -13.11 -1.95 -0.54
CA HIS A 16 -12.31 -1.75 0.69
C HIS A 16 -11.48 -0.45 0.67
N GLY A 17 -11.69 0.43 -0.31
CA GLY A 17 -11.05 1.76 -0.35
C GLY A 17 -9.62 1.77 -0.90
N LYS A 18 -9.22 0.75 -1.65
CA LYS A 18 -7.91 0.66 -2.33
C LYS A 18 -7.59 1.91 -3.17
N SER A 19 -8.46 2.28 -4.12
CA SER A 19 -8.24 3.43 -4.99
C SER A 19 -8.21 4.74 -4.20
N THR A 20 -9.08 4.89 -3.21
CA THR A 20 -9.09 6.07 -2.31
C THR A 20 -7.81 6.20 -1.50
N LEU A 21 -7.24 5.08 -1.03
CA LEU A 21 -5.97 5.06 -0.33
C LEU A 21 -4.80 5.41 -1.27
N ALA A 22 -4.80 4.84 -2.48
CA ALA A 22 -3.80 5.15 -3.49
C ALA A 22 -3.80 6.64 -3.87
N ASP A 23 -4.98 7.24 -4.11
CA ASP A 23 -5.14 8.67 -4.37
C ASP A 23 -4.56 9.51 -3.21
N ARG A 24 -4.81 9.09 -1.96
CA ARG A 24 -4.30 9.78 -0.78
C ARG A 24 -2.78 9.71 -0.67
N MET A 25 -2.17 8.57 -0.99
CA MET A 25 -0.70 8.43 -1.07
C MET A 25 -0.12 9.38 -2.14
N LEU A 26 -0.78 9.51 -3.29
CA LEU A 26 -0.34 10.41 -4.36
C LEU A 26 -0.39 11.89 -3.97
N GLU A 27 -1.43 12.29 -3.23
CA GLU A 27 -1.54 13.64 -2.68
C GLU A 27 -0.44 13.93 -1.67
N LEU A 28 -0.23 13.03 -0.69
CA LEU A 28 0.74 13.23 0.40
C LEU A 28 2.19 13.23 -0.09
N THR A 29 2.50 12.44 -1.11
CA THR A 29 3.83 12.40 -1.73
C THR A 29 4.09 13.59 -2.66
N GLY A 30 3.08 14.42 -2.93
CA GLY A 30 3.19 15.54 -3.88
C GLY A 30 3.44 15.10 -5.32
N THR A 31 3.23 13.81 -5.62
CA THR A 31 3.44 13.23 -6.96
C THR A 31 2.52 13.86 -7.99
N ILE A 32 1.33 14.29 -7.56
CA ILE A 32 0.35 14.97 -8.40
C ILE A 32 -0.06 16.28 -7.73
N GLU A 33 -0.06 17.35 -8.51
CA GLU A 33 -0.56 18.64 -8.05
C GLU A 33 -2.05 18.53 -7.67
N LYS A 34 -2.44 19.06 -6.51
CA LYS A 34 -3.81 18.99 -5.98
C LYS A 34 -4.89 19.43 -6.98
N ARG A 35 -4.57 20.37 -7.88
CA ARG A 35 -5.46 20.86 -8.94
C ARG A 35 -5.75 19.85 -10.06
N LYS A 36 -4.91 18.81 -10.21
CA LYS A 36 -5.07 17.72 -11.19
C LYS A 36 -5.68 16.45 -10.57
N MET A 37 -5.83 16.43 -9.25
CA MET A 37 -6.45 15.32 -8.54
C MET A 37 -7.93 15.23 -8.88
N HIS A 38 -8.36 14.05 -9.29
CA HIS A 38 -9.75 13.61 -9.39
C HIS A 38 -9.89 12.30 -8.62
N ALA A 39 -11.10 11.93 -8.24
CA ALA A 39 -11.32 10.64 -7.56
C ALA A 39 -10.97 9.48 -8.50
N GLN A 40 -10.38 8.41 -7.96
CA GLN A 40 -10.02 7.20 -8.70
C GLN A 40 -9.03 7.50 -9.84
N MET A 41 -7.90 8.15 -9.52
CA MET A 41 -6.92 8.61 -10.53
C MET A 41 -6.37 7.48 -11.38
N LEU A 42 -6.22 6.30 -10.78
CA LEU A 42 -5.60 5.13 -11.42
C LEU A 42 -6.58 4.36 -12.28
N ASP A 43 -7.87 4.50 -12.01
CA ASP A 43 -8.92 3.86 -12.80
C ASP A 43 -9.10 4.67 -14.09
N SER A 44 -8.43 4.22 -15.15
CA SER A 44 -8.33 4.92 -16.44
C SER A 44 -9.51 4.64 -17.37
N MET A 45 -10.16 3.49 -17.22
CA MET A 45 -11.30 3.08 -18.04
C MET A 45 -12.60 3.63 -17.45
N GLU A 46 -13.54 4.02 -18.31
CA GLU A 46 -14.87 4.51 -17.89
C GLU A 46 -15.62 3.46 -17.05
N LEU A 47 -15.52 2.19 -17.46
CA LEU A 47 -16.13 1.07 -16.75
C LEU A 47 -15.54 0.87 -15.33
N GLU A 48 -14.25 1.12 -15.13
CA GLU A 48 -13.60 1.03 -13.81
C GLU A 48 -14.21 2.08 -12.86
N ARG A 49 -14.33 3.32 -13.35
CA ARG A 49 -14.91 4.45 -12.60
C ARG A 49 -16.38 4.26 -12.28
N GLU A 50 -17.17 3.81 -13.26
CA GLU A 50 -18.60 3.55 -13.09
C GLU A 50 -18.88 2.46 -12.04
N ARG A 51 -18.02 1.44 -11.99
CA ARG A 51 -18.20 0.27 -11.14
C ARG A 51 -17.43 0.31 -9.83
N GLY A 52 -16.54 1.29 -9.64
CA GLY A 52 -15.69 1.39 -8.45
C GLY A 52 -14.66 0.27 -8.32
N ILE A 53 -14.29 -0.38 -9.45
CA ILE A 53 -13.35 -1.51 -9.46
C ILE A 53 -12.12 -1.16 -10.29
N THR A 54 -10.99 -1.76 -9.95
CA THR A 54 -9.79 -1.75 -10.80
C THR A 54 -9.76 -3.02 -11.64
N ILE A 55 -9.73 -2.86 -12.96
CA ILE A 55 -9.71 -3.95 -13.94
C ILE A 55 -8.27 -4.18 -14.41
N LYS A 56 -7.52 -3.10 -14.65
CA LYS A 56 -6.12 -3.17 -15.11
C LYS A 56 -5.14 -2.66 -14.09
N MET A 57 -4.00 -3.36 -13.96
CA MET A 57 -2.90 -2.86 -13.14
C MET A 57 -2.35 -1.53 -13.71
N GLN A 58 -2.22 -0.52 -12.85
CA GLN A 58 -1.61 0.78 -13.18
C GLN A 58 -0.44 1.05 -12.24
N PRO A 59 0.81 1.04 -12.75
CA PRO A 59 1.97 1.33 -11.93
C PRO A 59 2.10 2.85 -11.74
N VAL A 60 2.41 3.26 -10.51
CA VAL A 60 2.68 4.66 -10.17
C VAL A 60 3.96 4.77 -9.40
N ARG A 61 4.75 5.79 -9.71
CA ARG A 61 5.97 6.13 -8.97
C ARG A 61 5.74 7.39 -8.15
N MET A 62 6.03 7.29 -6.86
CA MET A 62 5.98 8.39 -5.91
C MET A 62 7.39 8.69 -5.38
N MET A 63 7.70 9.98 -5.26
CA MET A 63 8.91 10.44 -4.58
C MET A 63 8.53 10.86 -3.16
N TYR A 64 9.05 10.18 -2.15
CA TYR A 64 8.70 10.45 -0.76
C TYR A 64 9.94 10.81 0.05
N HIS A 65 9.90 11.90 0.81
CA HIS A 65 11.01 12.34 1.65
C HIS A 65 10.58 12.27 3.12
N PRO A 66 11.06 11.27 3.89
CA PRO A 66 10.63 11.06 5.28
C PRO A 66 10.92 12.21 6.26
N GLN A 67 11.57 13.31 5.85
CA GLN A 67 11.97 14.41 6.74
C GLN A 67 11.65 15.82 6.23
N ALA A 68 10.67 15.96 5.34
CA ALA A 68 10.08 17.26 5.09
C ALA A 68 8.56 17.08 4.94
N LEU A 69 7.82 17.20 6.05
CA LEU A 69 6.57 17.95 6.15
C LEU A 69 6.06 17.95 7.61
N ASN A 70 5.91 19.17 8.13
CA ASN A 70 5.31 19.58 9.41
C ASN A 70 6.09 19.35 10.73
N PRO A 71 6.52 20.44 11.40
CA PRO A 71 6.89 20.45 12.83
C PRO A 71 5.79 19.99 13.80
N LYS A 72 4.58 19.72 13.30
CA LYS A 72 3.41 19.24 14.04
C LYS A 72 3.14 17.74 13.85
N SER A 73 3.90 17.02 13.03
CA SER A 73 3.68 15.57 12.89
C SER A 73 4.20 14.86 14.14
N GLU A 74 3.38 13.99 14.72
CA GLU A 74 3.72 13.16 15.89
C GLU A 74 4.78 12.08 15.56
N ILE A 75 5.30 12.09 14.33
CA ILE A 75 6.15 11.07 13.70
C ILE A 75 7.63 11.23 14.10
N ARG A 76 7.96 12.14 15.03
CA ARG A 76 9.34 12.32 15.56
C ARG A 76 9.90 11.07 16.26
N ASN A 77 9.08 10.06 16.55
CA ASN A 77 9.44 8.85 17.28
C ASN A 77 9.75 7.63 16.38
N PHE A 78 9.78 7.77 15.05
CA PHE A 78 10.26 6.68 14.20
C PHE A 78 11.78 6.57 14.34
N GLU A 79 12.23 5.54 15.06
CA GLU A 79 13.63 5.16 15.11
C GLU A 79 14.05 4.65 13.72
N PHE A 80 14.92 5.43 13.09
CA PHE A 80 15.63 5.08 11.88
C PHE A 80 17.02 4.59 12.26
N ASP A 81 17.47 3.48 11.67
CA ASP A 81 18.85 3.04 11.87
C ASP A 81 19.81 4.04 11.21
N ALA A 82 21.09 3.99 11.59
CA ALA A 82 22.12 4.89 11.06
C ALA A 82 22.21 4.86 9.52
N SER A 83 21.91 3.70 8.90
CA SER A 83 21.78 3.57 7.45
C SER A 83 20.57 4.32 6.89
N ASP A 84 19.43 4.31 7.59
CA ASP A 84 18.19 4.95 7.14
C ASP A 84 18.23 6.48 7.25
N LEU A 85 19.03 7.03 8.15
CA LEU A 85 19.23 8.48 8.29
C LEU A 85 19.93 9.10 7.08
N GLU A 86 20.88 8.39 6.47
CA GLU A 86 21.53 8.82 5.23
C GLU A 86 20.54 8.76 4.06
N PHE A 87 19.66 7.75 4.05
CA PHE A 87 18.62 7.58 3.04
C PHE A 87 17.47 8.58 3.16
N ALA A 88 17.06 8.95 4.38
CA ALA A 88 16.02 9.93 4.65
C ALA A 88 16.32 11.31 4.03
N ASN A 89 17.61 11.69 3.96
CA ASN A 89 18.06 12.91 3.26
C ASN A 89 18.01 12.81 1.74
N SER A 90 18.06 11.60 1.17
CA SER A 90 18.07 11.35 -0.28
C SER A 90 16.69 11.03 -0.88
N GLY A 91 15.69 10.79 -0.03
CA GLY A 91 14.33 10.41 -0.44
C GLY A 91 14.21 8.95 -0.87
N TYR A 92 12.96 8.46 -0.85
CA TYR A 92 12.56 7.13 -1.25
C TYR A 92 11.72 7.18 -2.53
N ILE A 93 11.90 6.17 -3.37
CA ILE A 93 11.09 5.94 -4.56
C ILE A 93 10.11 4.82 -4.21
N LEU A 94 8.83 5.16 -4.13
CA LEU A 94 7.78 4.21 -3.82
C LEU A 94 7.03 3.90 -5.13
N ASN A 95 7.19 2.68 -5.65
CA ASN A 95 6.46 2.21 -6.81
C ASN A 95 5.25 1.39 -6.32
N LEU A 96 4.06 1.92 -6.53
CA LEU A 96 2.80 1.26 -6.25
C LEU A 96 2.31 0.55 -7.51
N ILE A 97 1.96 -0.72 -7.40
CA ILE A 97 1.19 -1.44 -8.41
C ILE A 97 -0.23 -1.62 -7.89
N ASP A 98 -1.16 -0.87 -8.47
CA ASP A 98 -2.57 -1.03 -8.09
C ASP A 98 -3.11 -2.35 -8.64
N THR A 99 -3.64 -3.21 -7.76
CA THR A 99 -4.08 -4.57 -8.15
C THR A 99 -5.60 -4.69 -8.15
N PRO A 100 -6.20 -5.44 -9.08
CA PRO A 100 -7.63 -5.74 -9.04
C PRO A 100 -8.05 -6.44 -7.74
N GLY A 101 -9.19 -6.03 -7.16
CA GLY A 101 -9.73 -6.62 -5.93
C GLY A 101 -10.68 -7.81 -6.14
N HIS A 102 -10.80 -8.32 -7.36
CA HIS A 102 -11.76 -9.36 -7.76
C HIS A 102 -11.07 -10.61 -8.31
N ILE A 103 -11.60 -11.79 -7.97
CA ILE A 103 -11.04 -13.11 -8.34
C ILE A 103 -10.94 -13.36 -9.85
N ASP A 104 -11.90 -12.87 -10.63
CA ASP A 104 -11.91 -12.91 -12.09
C ASP A 104 -10.65 -12.30 -12.74
N PHE A 105 -9.90 -11.47 -12.01
CA PHE A 105 -8.64 -10.88 -12.47
C PHE A 105 -7.40 -11.50 -11.80
N SER A 106 -7.52 -12.72 -11.27
CA SER A 106 -6.43 -13.47 -10.62
C SER A 106 -5.13 -13.53 -11.43
N TYR A 107 -5.21 -13.57 -12.77
CA TYR A 107 -4.04 -13.51 -13.64
C TYR A 107 -3.31 -12.17 -13.58
N GLU A 108 -4.03 -11.05 -13.56
CA GLU A 108 -3.45 -9.72 -13.39
C GLU A 108 -2.84 -9.54 -12.00
N VAL A 109 -3.58 -9.96 -10.97
CA VAL A 109 -3.11 -9.96 -9.57
C VAL A 109 -1.81 -10.76 -9.44
N SER A 110 -1.76 -11.97 -10.00
CA SER A 110 -0.54 -12.81 -9.97
C SER A 110 0.65 -12.10 -10.60
N ARG A 111 0.47 -11.45 -11.76
CA ARG A 111 1.55 -10.73 -12.42
C ARG A 111 2.01 -9.50 -11.64
N ALA A 112 1.08 -8.76 -11.04
CA ALA A 112 1.40 -7.62 -10.19
C ALA A 112 2.22 -8.06 -8.96
N LEU A 113 1.81 -9.14 -8.29
CA LEU A 113 2.52 -9.67 -7.12
C LEU A 113 3.96 -10.12 -7.43
N ARG A 114 4.23 -10.61 -8.64
CA ARG A 114 5.59 -11.01 -9.05
C ARG A 114 6.54 -9.83 -9.28
N ALA A 115 6.02 -8.62 -9.40
CA ALA A 115 6.80 -7.42 -9.70
C ALA A 115 7.11 -6.57 -8.46
N VAL A 116 6.74 -7.04 -7.26
CA VAL A 116 6.87 -6.30 -6.01
C VAL A 116 7.56 -7.12 -4.94
N GLU A 117 8.12 -6.45 -3.94
CA GLU A 117 8.77 -7.08 -2.78
C GLU A 117 7.85 -7.18 -1.56
N GLY A 118 6.73 -6.46 -1.57
CA GLY A 118 5.76 -6.49 -0.50
C GLY A 118 4.38 -6.02 -0.92
N VAL A 119 3.42 -6.15 -0.01
CA VAL A 119 2.02 -5.81 -0.23
C VAL A 119 1.41 -5.20 1.02
N VAL A 120 0.50 -4.26 0.81
CA VAL A 120 -0.40 -3.78 1.85
C VAL A 120 -1.67 -4.63 1.80
N LEU A 121 -1.97 -5.35 2.86
CA LEU A 121 -3.24 -6.05 3.04
C LEU A 121 -4.25 -5.06 3.61
N LEU A 122 -5.13 -4.53 2.77
CA LEU A 122 -6.12 -3.52 3.14
C LEU A 122 -7.47 -4.15 3.46
N VAL A 123 -7.91 -4.01 4.70
CA VAL A 123 -9.20 -4.51 5.19
C VAL A 123 -10.10 -3.32 5.55
N ASP A 124 -11.38 -3.40 5.23
CA ASP A 124 -12.36 -2.36 5.55
C ASP A 124 -12.81 -2.48 7.00
N ALA A 125 -12.65 -1.43 7.80
CA ALA A 125 -13.10 -1.38 9.19
C ALA A 125 -14.62 -1.53 9.38
N THR A 126 -15.42 -1.51 8.32
CA THR A 126 -16.87 -1.72 8.40
C THR A 126 -17.27 -3.15 8.02
N GLN A 127 -16.55 -3.76 7.07
CA GLN A 127 -16.92 -5.06 6.48
C GLN A 127 -16.13 -6.21 7.08
N GLY A 128 -14.85 -6.02 7.38
CA GLY A 128 -13.96 -7.07 7.89
C GLY A 128 -13.27 -7.86 6.78
N VAL A 129 -12.78 -9.05 7.12
CA VAL A 129 -12.04 -9.90 6.17
C VAL A 129 -12.99 -10.67 5.26
N GLU A 130 -12.92 -10.39 3.96
CA GLU A 130 -13.72 -11.08 2.94
C GLU A 130 -12.98 -12.27 2.31
N ALA A 131 -13.73 -13.28 1.84
CA ALA A 131 -13.17 -14.53 1.31
C ALA A 131 -12.20 -14.33 0.13
N GLN A 132 -12.43 -13.31 -0.70
CA GLN A 132 -11.56 -12.98 -1.83
C GLN A 132 -10.20 -12.42 -1.38
N THR A 133 -10.16 -11.73 -0.24
CA THR A 133 -8.92 -11.22 0.36
C THR A 133 -7.98 -12.39 0.73
N LEU A 134 -8.56 -13.52 1.17
CA LEU A 134 -7.81 -14.70 1.59
C LEU A 134 -7.06 -15.37 0.44
N SER A 135 -7.66 -15.48 -0.74
CA SER A 135 -7.02 -16.14 -1.89
C SER A 135 -5.83 -15.33 -2.41
N VAL A 136 -5.96 -14.01 -2.49
CA VAL A 136 -4.86 -13.12 -2.90
C VAL A 136 -3.76 -13.05 -1.85
N LEU A 137 -4.13 -13.03 -0.56
CA LEU A 137 -3.17 -13.10 0.54
C LEU A 137 -2.34 -14.41 0.48
N ALA A 138 -2.99 -15.55 0.21
CA ALA A 138 -2.29 -16.83 0.04
C ALA A 138 -1.25 -16.75 -1.09
N MET A 139 -1.60 -16.15 -2.24
CA MET A 139 -0.66 -15.94 -3.35
C MET A 139 0.53 -15.06 -2.97
N ALA A 140 0.33 -14.04 -2.13
CA ALA A 140 1.40 -13.17 -1.65
C ALA A 140 2.34 -13.91 -0.67
N ILE A 141 1.78 -14.72 0.23
CA ILE A 141 2.54 -15.55 1.17
C ILE A 141 3.36 -16.61 0.42
N GLU A 142 2.78 -17.28 -0.58
CA GLU A 142 3.49 -18.26 -1.42
C GLU A 142 4.69 -17.65 -2.14
N GLN A 143 4.58 -16.38 -2.54
CA GLN A 143 5.65 -15.60 -3.16
C GLN A 143 6.63 -14.99 -2.16
N LYS A 144 6.43 -15.23 -0.84
CA LYS A 144 7.26 -14.71 0.25
C LYS A 144 7.34 -13.19 0.27
N LEU A 145 6.27 -12.52 -0.15
CA LEU A 145 6.17 -11.06 -0.09
C LEU A 145 6.02 -10.61 1.35
N VAL A 146 6.60 -9.47 1.69
CA VAL A 146 6.33 -8.82 2.98
C VAL A 146 4.88 -8.34 3.00
N VAL A 147 4.11 -8.73 4.01
CA VAL A 147 2.71 -8.31 4.16
C VAL A 147 2.62 -7.27 5.27
N ILE A 148 2.11 -6.08 4.94
CA ILE A 148 1.82 -5.01 5.90
C ILE A 148 0.30 -4.94 6.08
N PRO A 149 -0.26 -5.30 7.25
CA PRO A 149 -1.69 -5.18 7.49
C PRO A 149 -2.08 -3.72 7.69
N ALA A 150 -3.13 -3.30 6.99
CA ALA A 150 -3.71 -1.98 7.13
C ALA A 150 -5.24 -2.08 7.23
N LEU A 151 -5.81 -1.28 8.13
CA LEU A 151 -7.25 -1.13 8.28
C LEU A 151 -7.67 0.20 7.65
N SER A 152 -8.70 0.17 6.82
CA SER A 152 -9.21 1.34 6.10
C SER A 152 -10.55 1.81 6.65
N LYS A 153 -10.95 3.04 6.27
CA LYS A 153 -12.25 3.64 6.63
C LYS A 153 -12.48 3.77 8.15
N ILE A 154 -11.41 4.00 8.91
CA ILE A 154 -11.50 4.25 10.36
C ILE A 154 -12.33 5.51 10.69
N ASP A 155 -12.48 6.42 9.72
CA ASP A 155 -13.33 7.62 9.82
C ASP A 155 -14.84 7.33 9.74
N SER A 156 -15.22 6.11 9.38
CA SER A 156 -16.62 5.73 9.26
C SER A 156 -17.28 5.61 10.65
N PRO A 157 -18.51 6.12 10.85
CA PRO A 157 -19.25 5.91 12.09
C PRO A 157 -19.64 4.43 12.30
N LEU A 158 -19.55 3.61 11.25
CA LEU A 158 -19.81 2.18 11.29
C LEU A 158 -18.53 1.35 11.48
N ALA A 159 -17.38 2.00 11.71
CA ALA A 159 -16.10 1.31 11.87
C ALA A 159 -16.08 0.47 13.15
N ARG A 160 -15.72 -0.80 13.00
CA ARG A 160 -15.56 -1.83 14.04
C ARG A 160 -14.08 -2.16 14.22
N VAL A 161 -13.29 -1.12 14.52
CA VAL A 161 -11.82 -1.16 14.49
C VAL A 161 -11.24 -2.31 15.33
N SER A 162 -11.58 -2.37 16.62
CA SER A 162 -11.02 -3.39 17.52
C SER A 162 -11.41 -4.82 17.12
N GLU A 163 -12.65 -5.03 16.68
CA GLU A 163 -13.13 -6.35 16.23
C GLU A 163 -12.34 -6.83 15.01
N ILE A 164 -12.20 -5.97 14.00
CA ILE A 164 -11.57 -6.37 12.74
C ILE A 164 -10.05 -6.46 12.88
N LYS A 165 -9.43 -5.67 13.76
CA LYS A 165 -8.02 -5.88 14.12
C LYS A 165 -7.81 -7.28 14.70
N ALA A 166 -8.70 -7.75 15.58
CA ALA A 166 -8.63 -9.11 16.10
C ALA A 166 -8.81 -10.18 15.00
N GLU A 167 -9.67 -9.95 14.01
CA GLU A 167 -9.78 -10.82 12.83
C GLU A 167 -8.46 -10.89 12.04
N ILE A 168 -7.83 -9.74 11.77
CA ILE A 168 -6.55 -9.67 11.06
C ILE A 168 -5.43 -10.35 11.85
N VAL A 169 -5.38 -10.16 13.17
CA VAL A 169 -4.44 -10.86 14.07
C VAL A 169 -4.62 -12.37 13.97
N SER A 170 -5.87 -12.85 14.01
CA SER A 170 -6.18 -14.28 13.87
C SER A 170 -5.74 -14.83 12.50
N LEU A 171 -5.92 -14.02 11.45
CA LEU A 171 -5.57 -14.38 10.07
C LEU A 171 -4.06 -14.44 9.83
N LEU A 172 -3.31 -13.42 10.28
CA LEU A 172 -1.89 -13.25 9.99
C LEU A 172 -0.96 -13.77 11.08
N GLY A 173 -1.46 -13.96 12.29
CA GLY A 173 -0.63 -14.24 13.47
C GLY A 173 0.29 -13.07 13.87
N CYS A 174 -0.02 -11.84 13.43
CA CYS A 174 0.72 -10.62 13.77
C CYS A 174 0.23 -10.03 15.10
N LYS A 175 0.93 -9.02 15.63
CA LYS A 175 0.42 -8.26 16.77
C LYS A 175 -0.55 -7.17 16.33
N GLU A 176 -1.44 -6.76 17.22
CA GLU A 176 -2.45 -5.73 16.93
C GLU A 176 -1.80 -4.36 16.61
N GLU A 177 -0.67 -4.05 17.24
CA GLU A 177 0.07 -2.80 17.03
C GLU A 177 0.76 -2.73 15.67
N GLU A 178 0.89 -3.87 14.97
CA GLU A 178 1.44 -3.92 13.62
C GLU A 178 0.40 -3.56 12.54
N ILE A 179 -0.87 -3.47 12.91
CA ILE A 179 -1.96 -3.13 11.99
C ILE A 179 -2.11 -1.62 11.90
N ILE A 180 -1.82 -1.07 10.72
CA ILE A 180 -1.86 0.37 10.49
C ILE A 180 -3.30 0.82 10.22
N GLU A 181 -3.84 1.61 11.12
CA GLU A 181 -5.15 2.25 10.95
C GLU A 181 -5.05 3.42 9.97
N THR A 182 -5.92 3.45 8.97
CA THR A 182 -5.88 4.44 7.89
C THR A 182 -7.26 4.93 7.46
N SER A 183 -7.32 6.18 7.02
CA SER A 183 -8.43 6.72 6.25
C SER A 183 -7.92 7.33 4.95
N GLY A 184 -8.28 6.73 3.82
CA GLY A 184 -8.06 7.37 2.51
C GLY A 184 -8.83 8.69 2.36
N LYS A 185 -9.95 8.85 3.08
CA LYS A 185 -10.80 10.05 3.03
C LYS A 185 -10.18 11.22 3.77
N THR A 186 -9.76 11.03 5.03
CA THR A 186 -9.20 12.11 5.87
C THR A 186 -7.69 12.25 5.72
N GLY A 187 -7.00 11.18 5.29
CA GLY A 187 -5.55 11.09 5.25
C GLY A 187 -4.92 10.57 6.54
N GLU A 188 -5.72 10.34 7.59
CA GLU A 188 -5.24 9.80 8.85
C GLU A 188 -4.53 8.46 8.64
N GLY A 189 -3.36 8.30 9.29
CA GLY A 189 -2.55 7.08 9.26
C GLY A 189 -1.87 6.73 7.95
N VAL A 190 -2.16 7.43 6.84
CA VAL A 190 -1.54 7.13 5.53
C VAL A 190 -0.05 7.44 5.53
N GLU A 191 0.38 8.50 6.21
CA GLU A 191 1.80 8.82 6.38
C GLU A 191 2.52 7.72 7.18
N THR A 192 1.92 7.25 8.27
CA THR A 192 2.42 6.11 9.05
C THR A 192 2.55 4.85 8.19
N LEU A 193 1.57 4.58 7.32
CA LEU A 193 1.61 3.45 6.39
C LEU A 193 2.77 3.57 5.39
N LEU A 194 3.01 4.76 4.81
CA LEU A 194 4.14 5.00 3.91
C LEU A 194 5.49 4.76 4.61
N MET A 195 5.60 5.15 5.88
CA MET A 195 6.79 4.92 6.69
C MET A 195 6.99 3.43 6.98
N GLU A 196 5.92 2.72 7.31
CA GLU A 196 5.97 1.27 7.54
C GLU A 196 6.35 0.50 6.28
N ILE A 197 5.86 0.93 5.10
CA ILE A 197 6.28 0.42 3.79
C ILE A 197 7.79 0.56 3.61
N ILE A 198 8.35 1.73 3.93
CA ILE A 198 9.79 1.99 3.81
C ILE A 198 10.61 1.09 4.74
N LYS A 199 10.12 0.91 5.97
CA LYS A 199 10.79 0.13 7.01
C LYS A 199 10.77 -1.37 6.74
N LYS A 200 9.62 -1.92 6.35
CA LYS A 200 9.41 -3.37 6.28
C LYS A 200 9.62 -3.96 4.90
N ILE A 201 9.25 -3.26 3.83
CA ILE A 201 9.41 -3.80 2.47
C ILE A 201 10.88 -3.66 2.06
N PRO A 202 11.55 -4.72 1.60
CA PRO A 202 12.95 -4.61 1.18
C PRO A 202 13.07 -3.89 -0.16
N SER A 203 14.25 -3.35 -0.45
CA SER A 203 14.57 -2.89 -1.80
C SER A 203 14.62 -4.04 -2.80
N PRO A 204 14.30 -3.80 -4.09
CA PRO A 204 14.36 -4.85 -5.10
C PRO A 204 15.76 -5.46 -5.21
N ALA A 205 15.79 -6.78 -5.46
CA ALA A 205 17.02 -7.51 -5.65
C ALA A 205 17.76 -7.04 -6.93
N PHE A 206 19.07 -6.82 -6.83
CA PHE A 206 19.89 -6.49 -7.98
C PHE A 206 20.25 -7.74 -8.76
N PHE A 207 19.82 -7.82 -10.03
CA PHE A 207 20.36 -8.78 -10.97
C PHE A 207 21.46 -8.11 -11.81
N PRO A 208 22.71 -8.60 -11.79
CA PRO A 208 23.78 -8.04 -12.60
C PRO A 208 23.39 -8.07 -14.08
N THR A 209 23.70 -6.99 -14.81
CA THR A 209 23.38 -6.83 -16.23
C THR A 209 23.97 -7.92 -17.12
N SER A 210 25.06 -8.59 -16.69
CA SER A 210 25.65 -9.74 -17.38
C SER A 210 24.77 -10.99 -17.45
N SER A 211 23.63 -11.00 -16.75
CA SER A 211 22.66 -12.11 -16.71
C SER A 211 21.59 -11.98 -17.79
N PHE A 212 21.45 -10.81 -18.38
CA PHE A 212 20.58 -10.58 -19.53
C PHE A 212 21.42 -10.89 -20.76
N GLY A 213 21.22 -12.08 -21.34
CA GLY A 213 21.82 -12.43 -22.62
C GLY A 213 21.31 -11.47 -23.70
N VAL A 214 22.07 -10.41 -23.94
CA VAL A 214 21.97 -9.54 -25.12
C VAL A 214 23.20 -9.79 -25.97
#